data_AF-A0A2E0ZP89-F1
#
_entry.id   AF-A0A2E0ZP89-F1
#
_cell.length_a   1.000
_cell.length_b   1.000
_cell.length_c   1.000
_cell.angle_alpha   90.00
_cell.angle_beta   90.00
_cell.angle_gamma   90.00
#
_symmetry.space_group_name_H-M   'P 1'
#
loop_
_entity.id
_entity.type
_entity.pdbx_description
1 polymer ?
#
loop_
_entity_poly.entity_id
_entity_poly.type
_entity_poly.pdbx_seq_one_letter_code
_entity_poly.pdbx_strand_id
1 'polypeptide(L)' 'MDEDELPPIDEALVRELDKRFPAKYPELTTPEREVWYRAGQRALVDYLIEHFRKQTEDD' A
#
# COMPACT_ATOMS: atom_id res chain seq x y z
N MET A 1 20.74 1.31 -14.16
CA MET A 1 19.52 0.88 -13.48
C MET A 1 19.67 1.42 -12.08
N ASP A 2 18.90 2.43 -11.73
CA ASP A 2 18.94 2.98 -10.38
C ASP A 2 18.44 1.88 -9.45
N GLU A 3 19.27 1.46 -8.49
CA GLU A 3 19.00 0.31 -7.60
C GLU A 3 17.79 0.55 -6.67
N ASP A 4 17.23 1.76 -6.69
CA ASP A 4 16.12 2.21 -5.85
C ASP A 4 14.74 2.15 -6.55
N GLU A 5 14.67 1.82 -7.85
CA GLU A 5 13.38 1.68 -8.55
C GLU A 5 12.76 0.29 -8.35
N LEU A 6 11.50 0.29 -7.92
CA LEU A 6 10.71 -0.94 -7.86
C LEU A 6 10.55 -1.53 -9.27
N PRO A 7 10.53 -2.87 -9.39
CA PRO A 7 10.18 -3.51 -10.65
C PRO A 7 8.75 -3.13 -11.08
N PRO A 8 8.38 -3.34 -12.37
CA PRO A 8 7.03 -3.09 -12.84
C PRO A 8 5.98 -3.73 -11.94
N ILE A 9 5.08 -2.91 -11.42
CA ILE A 9 4.05 -3.32 -10.49
C ILE A 9 2.81 -3.71 -11.27
N ASP A 10 2.29 -4.91 -11.00
CA ASP A 10 1.07 -5.41 -11.63
C ASP A 10 -0.18 -4.73 -11.05
N GLU A 11 -1.08 -4.27 -11.92
CA GLU A 11 -2.31 -3.59 -11.52
C GLU A 11 -3.23 -4.50 -10.69
N ALA A 12 -3.34 -5.79 -11.05
CA ALA A 12 -4.21 -6.72 -10.35
C ALA A 12 -3.68 -7.00 -8.94
N LEU A 13 -2.37 -7.08 -8.76
CA LEU A 13 -1.74 -7.19 -7.44
C LEU A 13 -2.10 -6.00 -6.55
N VAL A 14 -1.90 -4.77 -7.05
CA VAL A 14 -2.20 -3.55 -6.28
C VAL A 14 -3.68 -3.47 -5.91
N ARG A 15 -4.57 -3.79 -6.86
CA ARG A 15 -6.03 -3.81 -6.62
C ARG A 15 -6.43 -4.83 -5.55
N GLU A 16 -5.84 -6.03 -5.54
CA GLU A 16 -6.15 -7.04 -4.53
C GLU A 16 -5.58 -6.68 -3.15
N LEU A 17 -4.39 -6.08 -3.09
CA LEU A 17 -3.82 -5.57 -1.85
C LEU A 17 -4.65 -4.43 -1.25
N ASP A 18 -5.13 -3.49 -2.06
CA ASP A 18 -5.97 -2.38 -1.60
C ASP A 18 -7.30 -2.87 -1.00
N LYS A 19 -7.92 -3.88 -1.61
CA LYS A 19 -9.12 -4.54 -1.05
C LYS A 19 -8.84 -5.25 0.27
N ARG A 20 -7.69 -5.94 0.37
CA ARG A 20 -7.33 -6.76 1.54
C ARG A 20 -6.86 -5.92 2.72
N PHE A 21 -6.23 -4.77 2.46
CA PHE A 21 -5.73 -3.83 3.45
C PHE A 21 -6.36 -2.44 3.24
N PRO A 22 -7.68 -2.32 3.48
CA PRO A 22 -8.41 -1.11 3.16
C PRO A 22 -8.00 0.05 4.09
N ALA A 23 -7.97 1.27 3.54
CA ALA A 23 -7.81 2.49 4.32
C ALA A 23 -9.06 2.70 5.19
N LYS A 24 -8.99 2.22 6.43
CA LYS A 24 -10.07 2.32 7.42
C LYS A 24 -9.55 2.88 8.72
N TYR A 25 -10.37 3.72 9.34
CA TYR A 25 -10.10 4.19 10.69
C TYR A 25 -10.29 3.04 11.70
N PRO A 26 -9.42 2.94 12.71
CA PRO A 26 -9.62 2.01 13.81
C PRO A 26 -10.84 2.43 14.63
N GLU A 27 -11.51 1.45 15.24
CA GLU A 27 -12.55 1.72 16.24
C GLU A 27 -11.89 2.22 17.54
N LEU A 28 -12.62 3.00 18.36
CA LEU A 28 -12.11 3.53 19.63
C LEU A 28 -11.65 2.46 20.63
N THR A 29 -12.17 1.24 20.49
CA THR A 29 -11.84 0.07 21.30
C THR A 29 -10.67 -0.75 20.74
N THR A 30 -10.14 -0.37 19.57
CA THR A 30 -9.04 -1.10 18.92
C THR A 30 -7.76 -0.95 19.76
N PRO A 31 -7.09 -2.04 20.14
CA PRO A 31 -5.83 -1.96 20.87
C PRO A 31 -4.77 -1.21 20.08
N GLU A 32 -3.98 -0.36 20.73
CA GLU A 32 -2.97 0.47 20.07
C GLU A 32 -1.97 -0.35 19.22
N ARG A 33 -1.52 -1.51 19.73
CA ARG A 33 -0.63 -2.41 18.98
C ARG A 33 -1.24 -2.89 17.67
N GLU A 34 -2.54 -3.13 17.67
CA GLU A 34 -3.26 -3.54 16.47
C GLU A 34 -3.44 -2.37 15.49
N VAL A 35 -3.65 -1.16 15.99
CA VAL A 35 -3.66 0.07 15.16
C VAL A 35 -2.34 0.21 14.41
N TRP A 36 -1.21 0.12 15.12
CA TRP A 36 0.12 0.22 14.49
C TRP A 36 0.39 -0.87 13.47
N TYR A 37 0.00 -2.12 13.79
CA TYR A 37 0.14 -3.24 12.86
C TYR A 37 -0.63 -3.01 11.56
N ARG A 38 -1.91 -2.61 11.65
CA ARG A 38 -2.76 -2.32 10.49
C ARG A 38 -2.29 -1.08 9.73
N ALA A 39 -1.85 -0.04 10.43
CA ALA A 39 -1.30 1.17 9.83
C ALA A 39 -0.04 0.88 9.00
N GLY A 40 0.85 0.01 9.50
CA GLY A 40 2.05 -0.42 8.77
C GLY A 40 1.70 -1.18 7.49
N GLN A 41 0.74 -2.10 7.54
CA GLN A 41 0.25 -2.80 6.35
C GLN A 41 -0.32 -1.81 5.32
N ARG A 42 -1.11 -0.84 5.76
CA ARG A 42 -1.70 0.16 4.87
C ARG A 42 -0.64 1.06 4.23
N ALA A 43 0.33 1.53 5.01
CA ALA A 43 1.41 2.38 4.51
C ALA A 43 2.21 1.70 3.39
N LEU A 44 2.46 0.39 3.50
CA LEU A 44 3.12 -0.37 2.44
C LEU A 44 2.26 -0.44 1.16
N VAL A 45 0.96 -0.66 1.30
CA VAL A 45 0.04 -0.71 0.15
C VAL A 45 -0.05 0.66 -0.53
N ASP A 46 -0.13 1.75 0.24
CA ASP A 46 -0.11 3.12 -0.28
C ASP A 46 1.18 3.41 -1.05
N TYR A 47 2.33 2.99 -0.51
CA TYR A 47 3.62 3.12 -1.19
C TYR A 47 3.66 2.40 -2.55
N LEU A 48 3.14 1.16 -2.62
CA LEU A 48 3.06 0.42 -3.88
C LEU A 48 2.06 1.06 -4.87
N ILE A 49 0.93 1.57 -4.40
CA ILE A 49 -0.04 2.29 -5.24
C ILE A 49 0.61 3.54 -5.83
N GLU A 50 1.36 4.30 -5.03
CA GLU A 50 2.03 5.52 -5.48
C GLU A 50 3.10 5.20 -6.54
N HIS A 51 3.92 4.18 -6.31
CA HIS A 51 4.92 3.77 -7.29
C HIS A 51 4.30 3.22 -8.57
N PHE A 52 3.21 2.45 -8.48
CA PHE A 52 2.47 1.99 -9.66
C PHE A 52 1.97 3.17 -10.49
N ARG A 53 1.38 4.19 -9.83
CA ARG A 53 0.92 5.41 -10.52
C ARG A 53 2.06 6.11 -11.25
N LYS A 54 3.22 6.27 -10.62
CA LYS A 54 4.42 6.84 -11.25
C LYS A 54 4.84 6.05 -12.48
N GLN A 55 4.94 4.71 -12.35
CA GLN A 55 5.27 3.82 -13.48
C GLN A 55 4.29 3.95 -14.65
N THR A 56 3.00 4.20 -14.39
CA THR A 56 1.98 4.37 -15.44
C THR A 56 1.82 5.81 -15.96
N GLU A 57 2.26 6.81 -15.20
CA GLU A 57 2.24 8.22 -15.62
C GLU A 57 3.47 8.58 -16.48
N ASP A 58 4.58 7.85 -16.30
CA ASP A 58 5.82 7.96 -17.08
C ASP A 58 5.83 7.08 -18.36
N ASP A 59 4.77 6.30 -18.60
CA ASP A 59 4.51 5.48 -19.82
C ASP A 59 3.63 6.24 -20.86
#